data_AF-A0A6I4QJG4-F1
#
_entry.id   AF-A0A6I4QJG4-F1
#
_cell.length_a   1.000
_cell.length_b   1.000
_cell.length_c   1.000
_cell.angle_alpha   90.00
_cell.angle_beta   90.00
_cell.angle_gamma   90.00
#
_symmetry.space_group_name_H-M   'P 1'
#
loop_
_entity.id
_entity.type
_entity.pdbx_description
1 polymer ?
#
loop_
_entity_poly.entity_id
_entity_poly.type
_entity_poly.pdbx_seq_one_letter_code
_entity_poly.pdbx_strand_id
1 'polypeptide(L)'
;MKLFSFIFALIASEAFATGDKNYEWINEYVFNHSISYNYFNKLLDSKKEDQTLFAMAYLSGVVNTLNLENVANKVEGRPLIYCSNNLISAPEVKQLVQQYANSFNGEAVKKFGDDDLYYMVRFSLRYYYQCPTNKN
;
A
#
# COMPACT_ATOMS: atom_id res chain seq x y z
N MET A 1 -7.98 -14.83 -0.31
CA MET A 1 -6.57 -14.97 -0.78
C MET A 1 -6.41 -15.49 -2.22
N LYS A 2 -7.39 -16.13 -2.88
CA LYS A 2 -7.17 -16.70 -4.24
C LYS A 2 -7.31 -15.73 -5.43
N LEU A 3 -8.02 -14.61 -5.28
CA LEU A 3 -8.30 -13.67 -6.38
C LEU A 3 -7.12 -12.73 -6.70
N PHE A 4 -6.37 -12.31 -5.66
CA PHE A 4 -5.23 -11.39 -5.79
C PHE A 4 -4.06 -12.00 -6.57
N SER A 5 -3.66 -13.23 -6.22
CA SER A 5 -2.60 -13.96 -6.93
C SER A 5 -2.97 -14.26 -8.39
N PHE A 6 -4.28 -14.39 -8.70
CA PHE A 6 -4.76 -14.65 -10.06
C PHE A 6 -4.70 -13.40 -10.95
N ILE A 7 -5.19 -12.24 -10.47
CA ILE A 7 -5.09 -10.96 -11.20
C ILE A 7 -3.62 -10.58 -11.43
N PHE A 8 -2.77 -10.80 -10.42
CA PHE A 8 -1.35 -10.52 -10.50
C PHE A 8 -0.62 -11.41 -11.52
N ALA A 9 -0.91 -12.72 -11.53
CA ALA A 9 -0.34 -13.64 -12.51
C ALA A 9 -0.82 -13.35 -13.93
N LEU A 10 -2.06 -12.90 -14.13
CA LEU A 10 -2.60 -12.54 -15.44
C LEU A 10 -1.95 -11.28 -16.02
N ILE A 11 -1.88 -10.20 -15.24
CA ILE A 11 -1.31 -8.94 -15.74
C ILE A 11 0.22 -9.07 -15.94
N ALA A 12 0.92 -9.76 -15.04
CA ALA A 12 2.35 -9.98 -15.17
C ALA A 12 2.70 -10.91 -16.34
N SER A 13 1.90 -11.95 -16.62
CA SER A 13 2.14 -12.84 -17.76
C SER A 13 1.87 -12.16 -19.11
N GLU A 14 0.84 -11.31 -19.24
CA GLU A 14 0.58 -10.54 -20.47
C GLU A 14 1.66 -9.48 -20.73
N ALA A 15 2.10 -8.77 -19.68
CA ALA A 15 3.14 -7.74 -19.81
C ALA A 15 4.51 -8.32 -20.22
N PHE A 16 4.88 -9.49 -19.69
CA PHE A 16 6.15 -10.14 -20.02
C PHE A 16 6.14 -10.93 -21.34
N ALA A 17 5.02 -11.52 -21.72
CA ALA A 17 4.95 -12.37 -22.93
C ALA A 17 4.96 -11.58 -24.23
N THR A 18 4.60 -10.29 -24.21
CA THR A 18 4.33 -9.52 -25.43
C THR A 18 5.34 -8.41 -25.72
N GLY A 19 6.11 -7.96 -24.72
CA GLY A 19 6.94 -6.74 -24.85
C GLY A 19 6.10 -5.51 -25.23
N ASP A 20 4.79 -5.56 -24.96
CA ASP A 20 3.84 -4.56 -25.40
C ASP A 20 3.99 -3.29 -24.56
N LYS A 21 4.24 -2.18 -25.25
CA LYS A 21 4.35 -0.83 -24.67
C LYS A 21 3.10 -0.45 -23.87
N ASN A 22 1.95 -1.06 -24.15
CA ASN A 22 0.71 -0.85 -23.41
C ASN A 22 0.82 -1.21 -21.92
N TYR A 23 1.78 -2.07 -21.54
CA TYR A 23 2.00 -2.52 -20.16
C TYR A 23 3.27 -1.94 -19.51
N GLU A 24 4.00 -1.03 -20.15
CA GLU A 24 5.22 -0.41 -19.57
C GLU A 24 4.98 0.25 -18.21
N TRP A 25 3.74 0.63 -17.91
CA TRP A 25 3.35 1.21 -16.63
C TRP A 25 3.51 0.25 -15.44
N ILE A 26 3.58 -1.07 -15.63
CA ILE A 26 3.83 -2.01 -14.51
C ILE A 26 5.32 -2.18 -14.20
N ASN A 27 6.21 -1.65 -15.04
CA ASN A 27 7.66 -1.89 -14.95
C ASN A 27 8.27 -1.44 -13.62
N GLU A 28 7.81 -0.31 -13.06
CA GLU A 28 8.30 0.17 -11.76
C GLU A 28 8.14 -0.91 -10.69
N TYR A 29 6.96 -1.53 -10.62
CA TYR A 29 6.71 -2.65 -9.70
C TYR A 29 7.55 -3.87 -10.08
N VAL A 30 7.64 -4.23 -11.35
CA VAL A 30 8.36 -5.44 -11.79
C VAL A 30 9.84 -5.38 -11.40
N PHE A 31 10.50 -4.23 -11.58
CA PHE A 31 11.93 -4.09 -11.33
C PHE A 31 12.27 -3.76 -9.86
N ASN A 32 11.44 -2.96 -9.18
CA ASN A 32 11.73 -2.52 -7.82
C ASN A 32 10.97 -3.32 -6.75
N HIS A 33 10.00 -4.14 -7.16
CA HIS A 33 9.07 -4.87 -6.28
C HIS A 33 8.23 -3.97 -5.35
N SER A 34 8.18 -2.68 -5.68
CA SER A 34 7.47 -1.64 -4.94
C SER A 34 7.00 -0.54 -5.90
N ILE A 35 5.97 0.21 -5.52
CA ILE A 35 5.59 1.48 -6.16
C ILE A 35 5.52 2.60 -5.13
N SER A 36 5.87 3.81 -5.56
CA SER A 36 5.78 4.98 -4.68
C SER A 36 4.34 5.43 -4.41
N TYR A 37 4.11 6.25 -3.39
CA TYR A 37 2.79 6.85 -3.14
C TYR A 37 2.33 7.74 -4.31
N ASN A 38 3.23 8.55 -4.86
CA ASN A 38 2.94 9.41 -6.01
C ASN A 38 2.59 8.57 -7.26
N TYR A 39 3.33 7.49 -7.51
CA TYR A 39 3.03 6.59 -8.63
C TYR A 39 1.71 5.84 -8.42
N PHE A 40 1.45 5.37 -7.20
CA PHE A 40 0.18 4.77 -6.84
C PHE A 40 -1.02 5.70 -7.11
N ASN A 41 -0.93 6.98 -6.73
CA ASN A 41 -2.00 7.95 -7.01
C ASN A 41 -2.17 8.19 -8.52
N LYS A 42 -1.06 8.28 -9.27
CA LYS A 42 -1.12 8.38 -10.74
C LYS A 42 -1.87 7.20 -11.37
N LEU A 43 -1.67 5.98 -10.85
CA LEU A 43 -2.38 4.78 -11.32
C LEU A 43 -3.86 4.79 -10.92
N LEU A 44 -4.19 5.28 -9.73
CA LEU A 44 -5.59 5.43 -9.30
C LEU A 44 -6.35 6.45 -10.16
N ASP A 45 -5.71 7.55 -10.53
CA ASP A 45 -6.30 8.63 -11.34
C ASP A 45 -6.32 8.30 -12.85
N SER A 46 -5.82 7.11 -13.23
CA SER A 46 -5.82 6.66 -14.61
C SER A 46 -7.23 6.45 -15.15
N LYS A 47 -7.42 6.72 -16.44
CA LYS A 47 -8.64 6.36 -17.17
C LYS A 47 -8.70 4.89 -17.56
N LYS A 48 -7.59 4.16 -17.42
CA LYS A 48 -7.53 2.74 -17.75
C LYS A 48 -7.87 1.90 -16.52
N GLU A 49 -8.89 1.06 -16.65
CA GLU A 49 -9.44 0.26 -15.54
C GLU A 49 -8.41 -0.72 -14.96
N ASP A 50 -7.56 -1.32 -15.80
CA ASP A 50 -6.47 -2.21 -15.40
C ASP A 50 -5.48 -1.55 -14.43
N GLN A 51 -5.11 -0.29 -14.67
CA GLN A 51 -4.21 0.47 -13.80
C GLN A 51 -4.84 0.77 -12.45
N THR A 52 -6.11 1.18 -12.44
CA THR A 52 -6.85 1.44 -11.20
C THR A 52 -7.02 0.14 -10.39
N LEU A 53 -7.35 -0.96 -11.05
CA LEU A 53 -7.47 -2.29 -10.43
C LEU A 53 -6.13 -2.76 -9.84
N PHE A 54 -5.04 -2.59 -10.59
CA PHE A 54 -3.69 -2.90 -10.12
C PHE A 54 -3.33 -2.10 -8.87
N ALA A 55 -3.55 -0.77 -8.87
CA ALA A 55 -3.25 0.07 -7.72
C ALA A 55 -4.04 -0.37 -6.48
N MET A 56 -5.35 -0.60 -6.62
CA MET A 56 -6.20 -1.07 -5.52
C MET A 56 -5.77 -2.45 -5.01
N ALA A 57 -5.37 -3.36 -5.91
CA ALA A 57 -4.83 -4.65 -5.54
C ALA A 57 -3.50 -4.52 -4.78
N TYR A 58 -2.59 -3.67 -5.25
CA TYR A 58 -1.32 -3.40 -4.58
C TYR A 58 -1.54 -2.86 -3.15
N LEU A 59 -2.44 -1.87 -2.98
CA LEU A 59 -2.80 -1.37 -1.65
C LEU A 59 -3.35 -2.48 -0.74
N SER A 60 -4.22 -3.34 -1.27
CA SER A 60 -4.74 -4.49 -0.53
C SER A 60 -3.62 -5.45 -0.10
N GLY A 61 -2.63 -5.68 -0.96
CA GLY A 61 -1.42 -6.43 -0.64
C GLY A 61 -0.66 -5.80 0.53
N VAL A 62 -0.34 -4.50 0.45
CA VAL A 62 0.36 -3.76 1.52
C VAL A 62 -0.40 -3.84 2.85
N VAL A 63 -1.71 -3.63 2.84
CA VAL A 63 -2.54 -3.67 4.05
C VAL A 63 -2.59 -5.06 4.66
N ASN A 64 -2.68 -6.11 3.85
CA ASN A 64 -2.63 -7.49 4.35
C ASN A 64 -1.27 -7.83 4.95
N THR A 65 -0.17 -7.39 4.33
CA THR A 65 1.18 -7.55 4.89
C THR A 65 1.29 -6.88 6.25
N LEU A 66 0.82 -5.64 6.39
CA LEU A 66 0.85 -4.92 7.67
C LEU A 66 -0.07 -5.54 8.72
N ASN A 67 -1.25 -6.03 8.35
CA ASN A 67 -2.14 -6.79 9.23
C ASN A 67 -1.44 -8.05 9.76
N LEU A 68 -0.77 -8.81 8.88
CA LEU A 68 -0.02 -10.02 9.24
C LEU A 68 1.17 -9.70 10.15
N GLU A 69 1.97 -8.69 9.81
CA GLU A 69 3.07 -8.22 10.67
C GLU A 69 2.55 -7.80 12.05
N ASN A 70 1.40 -7.12 12.12
CA ASN A 70 0.82 -6.68 13.39
C ASN A 70 0.36 -7.87 14.26
N VAL A 71 -0.23 -8.90 13.63
CA VAL A 71 -0.59 -10.16 14.30
C VAL A 71 0.67 -10.88 14.79
N ALA A 72 1.70 -11.00 13.96
CA ALA A 72 2.96 -11.64 14.33
C ALA A 72 3.63 -10.92 15.50
N ASN A 73 3.71 -9.58 15.47
CA ASN A 73 4.25 -8.79 16.58
C ASN A 73 3.48 -9.02 17.88
N LYS A 74 2.15 -9.13 17.82
CA LYS A 74 1.31 -9.44 18.99
C LYS A 74 1.67 -10.81 19.60
N VAL A 75 1.83 -11.83 18.76
CA VAL A 75 2.17 -13.20 19.19
C VAL A 75 3.57 -13.26 19.79
N GLU A 76 4.52 -12.54 19.19
CA GLU A 76 5.93 -12.51 19.61
C GLU A 76 6.22 -11.52 20.75
N GLY A 77 5.23 -10.77 21.23
CA GLY A 77 5.42 -9.73 22.25
C GLY A 77 6.25 -8.53 21.78
N ARG A 78 6.31 -8.28 20.46
CA ARG A 78 7.00 -7.14 19.85
C ARG A 78 6.08 -5.92 19.73
N PRO A 79 6.63 -4.71 19.60
CA PRO A 79 5.83 -3.51 19.39
C PRO A 79 4.90 -3.63 18.17
N LEU A 80 3.62 -3.38 18.38
CA LEU A 80 2.62 -3.35 17.32
C LEU A 80 2.90 -2.20 16.34
N ILE A 81 2.54 -2.39 15.08
CA ILE A 81 2.62 -1.34 14.06
C ILE A 81 1.52 -0.32 14.32
N TYR A 82 0.33 -0.78 14.64
CA TYR A 82 -0.83 0.03 14.95
C TYR A 82 -1.72 -0.69 15.96
N CYS A 83 -2.48 0.07 16.74
CA CYS A 83 -3.39 -0.46 17.74
C CYS A 83 -4.83 -0.24 17.34
N SER A 84 -5.46 -1.32 16.86
CA SER A 84 -6.89 -1.40 16.57
C SER A 84 -7.43 -2.72 17.10
N ASN A 85 -8.71 -2.74 17.48
CA ASN A 85 -9.40 -3.94 17.92
C ASN A 85 -9.66 -4.92 16.75
N ASN A 86 -9.63 -4.42 15.52
CA ASN A 86 -9.91 -5.18 14.30
C ASN A 86 -8.75 -5.07 13.30
N LEU A 87 -8.67 -6.03 12.37
CA LEU A 87 -7.84 -5.88 11.19
C LEU A 87 -8.36 -4.71 10.35
N ILE A 88 -7.43 -3.92 9.83
CA ILE A 88 -7.73 -2.73 9.02
C ILE A 88 -8.01 -3.14 7.57
N SER A 89 -8.96 -2.45 6.94
CA SER A 89 -9.35 -2.74 5.56
C SER A 89 -8.66 -1.81 4.55
N ALA A 90 -8.41 -2.27 3.33
CA ALA A 90 -7.79 -1.44 2.30
C ALA A 90 -8.56 -0.14 1.97
N PRO A 91 -9.91 -0.12 1.89
CA PRO A 91 -10.66 1.12 1.66
C PRO A 91 -10.50 2.13 2.79
N GLU A 92 -10.50 1.68 4.04
CA GLU A 92 -10.28 2.52 5.22
C GLU A 92 -8.86 3.09 5.19
N VAL A 93 -7.85 2.25 4.94
CA VAL A 93 -6.46 2.68 4.83
C VAL A 93 -6.28 3.72 3.72
N LYS A 94 -6.93 3.53 2.56
CA LYS A 94 -6.89 4.53 1.47
C LYS A 94 -7.32 5.92 1.96
N GLN A 95 -8.41 5.98 2.71
CA GLN A 95 -8.91 7.25 3.26
C GLN A 95 -7.91 7.85 4.27
N LEU A 96 -7.38 7.04 5.18
CA LEU A 96 -6.42 7.49 6.18
C LEU A 96 -5.11 7.98 5.56
N VAL A 97 -4.58 7.28 4.56
CA VAL A 97 -3.36 7.69 3.85
C VAL A 97 -3.60 9.00 3.12
N GLN A 98 -4.76 9.21 2.50
CA GLN A 98 -5.09 10.48 1.86
C GLN A 98 -5.21 11.62 2.88
N GLN A 99 -5.82 11.37 4.04
CA GLN A 99 -5.88 12.36 5.12
C GLN A 99 -4.48 12.69 5.68
N TYR A 100 -3.63 11.67 5.87
CA TYR A 100 -2.26 11.85 6.32
C TYR A 100 -1.43 12.63 5.28
N ALA A 101 -1.56 12.28 4.00
CA ALA A 101 -0.88 12.95 2.90
C ALA A 101 -1.25 14.44 2.81
N ASN A 102 -2.52 14.79 3.07
CA ASN A 102 -3.00 16.18 3.07
C ASN A 102 -2.72 16.93 4.38
N SER A 103 -2.33 16.21 5.44
CA SER A 103 -1.98 16.84 6.71
C SER A 103 -0.73 17.71 6.55
N PHE A 104 -0.64 18.77 7.37
CA PHE A 104 0.51 19.67 7.39
C PHE A 104 0.86 20.25 6.00
N ASN A 105 -0.14 20.60 5.18
CA ASN A 105 0.08 21.18 3.84
C ASN A 105 0.92 20.29 2.90
N GLY A 106 0.74 18.97 2.97
CA GLY A 106 1.41 18.04 2.06
C GLY A 106 2.84 17.67 2.43
N GLU A 107 3.32 18.02 3.62
CA GLU A 107 4.70 17.72 4.04
C GLU A 107 5.04 16.22 3.99
N ALA A 108 4.08 15.36 4.33
CA ALA A 108 4.27 13.91 4.22
C ALA A 108 4.57 13.48 2.77
N VAL A 109 3.84 14.04 1.80
CA VAL A 109 4.05 13.74 0.37
C VAL A 109 5.38 14.32 -0.12
N LYS A 110 5.75 15.54 0.30
CA LYS A 110 7.06 16.12 -0.07
C LYS A 110 8.23 15.30 0.43
N LYS A 111 8.09 14.69 1.61
CA LYS A 111 9.17 13.96 2.27
C LYS A 111 9.25 12.48 1.89
N PHE A 112 8.11 11.83 1.71
CA PHE A 112 8.00 10.37 1.55
C PHE A 112 7.13 9.96 0.35
N GLY A 113 6.65 10.90 -0.46
CA GLY A 113 5.74 10.61 -1.57
C GLY A 113 6.36 9.77 -2.68
N ASP A 114 7.68 9.85 -2.85
CA ASP A 114 8.45 9.05 -3.81
C ASP A 114 9.01 7.76 -3.19
N ASP A 115 8.86 7.57 -1.87
CA ASP A 115 9.20 6.30 -1.21
C ASP A 115 8.09 5.27 -1.43
N ASP A 116 8.41 3.99 -1.19
CA ASP A 116 7.44 2.89 -1.25
C ASP A 116 6.17 3.24 -0.45
N LEU A 117 5.02 3.11 -1.11
CA LEU A 117 3.69 3.27 -0.53
C LEU A 117 3.55 2.53 0.81
N TYR A 118 4.23 1.40 0.99
CA TYR A 118 4.29 0.67 2.25
C TYR A 118 4.61 1.57 3.44
N TYR A 119 5.61 2.46 3.32
CA TYR A 119 5.99 3.36 4.41
C TYR A 119 4.94 4.43 4.67
N MET A 120 4.35 5.00 3.62
CA MET A 120 3.24 5.95 3.75
C MET A 120 2.04 5.33 4.46
N VAL A 121 1.68 4.08 4.12
CA VAL A 121 0.63 3.33 4.84
C VAL A 121 1.02 3.10 6.30
N ARG A 122 2.23 2.62 6.55
CA ARG A 122 2.73 2.33 7.90
C ARG A 122 2.74 3.57 8.80
N PHE A 123 3.19 4.71 8.29
CA PHE A 123 3.19 5.98 9.04
C PHE A 123 1.78 6.50 9.28
N SER A 124 0.91 6.42 8.27
CA SER A 124 -0.50 6.82 8.42
C SER A 124 -1.19 6.01 9.51
N LEU A 125 -0.99 4.69 9.54
CA LEU A 125 -1.54 3.81 10.57
C LEU A 125 -0.98 4.12 11.95
N ARG A 126 0.33 4.35 12.08
CA ARG A 126 0.92 4.77 13.36
C ARG A 126 0.37 6.10 13.86
N TYR A 127 0.08 7.02 12.96
CA TYR A 127 -0.43 8.34 13.29
C TYR A 127 -1.87 8.29 13.82
N TYR A 128 -2.76 7.55 13.16
CA TYR A 128 -4.19 7.48 13.51
C TYR A 128 -4.54 6.39 14.53
N TYR A 129 -3.80 5.27 14.53
CA TYR A 129 -4.01 4.13 15.42
C TYR A 129 -2.83 3.97 16.37
N GLN A 130 -2.57 5.02 17.16
CA GLN A 130 -1.46 5.06 18.10
C GLN A 130 -1.59 3.94 19.13
N CYS A 131 -0.52 3.17 19.28
CA CYS A 131 -0.41 2.26 20.40
C CYS A 131 -0.10 3.06 21.67
N PRO A 132 -0.82 2.80 22.78
CA PRO A 132 -0.46 3.40 24.05
C PRO A 132 1.00 3.08 24.32
N THR A 133 1.78 4.14 24.52
CA THR A 133 3.12 3.98 25.06
C THR A 133 2.90 3.53 26.49
N ASN A 134 3.04 2.24 26.77
CA ASN A 134 3.18 1.76 28.13
C ASN A 134 4.47 2.40 28.68
N LYS A 135 4.34 3.60 29.24
CA LYS A 135 5.17 4.00 30.36
C LYS A 135 4.67 3.15 31.52
N ASN A 136 5.44 2.13 31.87
CA ASN A 136 5.45 1.71 33.27
C ASN A 136 5.73 2.95 34.15
#